data_AF-A0A7R8X2V7-F1
#
_entry.id   AF-A0A7R8X2V7-F1
#
_cell.length_a   1.000
_cell.length_b   1.000
_cell.length_c   1.000
_cell.angle_alpha   90.00
_cell.angle_beta   90.00
_cell.angle_gamma   90.00
#
_symmetry.space_group_name_H-M   'P 1'
#
loop_
_entity.id
_entity.type
_entity.pdbx_description
1 polymer ?
#
loop_
_entity_poly.entity_id
_entity_poly.type
_entity_poly.pdbx_seq_one_letter_code
_entity_poly.pdbx_strand_id
1 'polypeptide(L)' 'MLDQLCRHGQVDLSLKVKGDLEVDEHHTIEDTALALGEAFEKCTTDKRGLMRYGFSLPMDDALAQ' A
#
# COMPACT_ATOMS: atom_id res chain seq x y z
N MET A 1 7.26 -4.82 4.26
CA MET A 1 6.85 -3.61 3.49
C MET A 1 5.50 -3.07 3.93
N LEU A 2 4.41 -3.85 3.85
CA LEU A 2 3.07 -3.36 4.20
C LEU A 2 2.93 -2.84 5.64
N ASP A 3 3.60 -3.44 6.63
CA ASP A 3 3.57 -2.90 8.00
C ASP A 3 4.13 -1.48 8.11
N GLN A 4 5.14 -1.14 7.29
CA GLN A 4 5.69 0.23 7.25
C GLN A 4 4.68 1.21 6.65
N LEU A 5 3.94 0.79 5.62
CA LEU A 5 2.83 1.57 5.06
C LEU A 5 1.79 1.86 6.14
N CYS A 6 1.39 0.86 6.94
CA CYS A 6 0.46 1.04 8.05
C CYS A 6 1.01 1.99 9.11
N ARG A 7 2.24 1.73 9.56
CA ARG A 7 2.89 2.47 10.65
C ARG A 7 3.08 3.95 10.33
N HIS A 8 3.52 4.25 9.11
CA HIS A 8 3.85 5.62 8.69
C HIS A 8 2.70 6.32 7.97
N GLY A 9 1.77 5.58 7.37
CA GLY A 9 0.56 6.10 6.73
C GLY A 9 -0.62 6.31 7.67
N GLN A 10 -0.52 5.89 8.93
CA GLN A 10 -1.61 5.94 9.92
C GLN A 10 -2.89 5.26 9.42
N VAL A 11 -2.73 4.07 8.84
CA VAL A 11 -3.84 3.24 8.33
C VAL A 11 -3.78 1.87 8.96
N ASP A 12 -4.96 1.37 9.36
CA ASP A 12 -5.13 0.00 9.82
C ASP A 12 -5.33 -0.92 8.60
N LEU A 13 -4.54 -1.99 8.50
CA LEU A 13 -4.63 -2.97 7.43
C LEU A 13 -4.81 -4.37 8.01
N SER A 14 -5.87 -5.05 7.58
CA SER A 14 -6.06 -6.49 7.79
C SER A 14 -6.08 -7.18 6.44
N LEU A 15 -5.14 -8.09 6.22
CA LEU A 15 -4.92 -8.71 4.92
C LEU A 15 -4.78 -10.23 5.04
N LYS A 16 -5.41 -10.96 4.11
CA LYS A 16 -5.25 -12.40 3.97
C LYS A 16 -5.21 -12.73 2.48
N VAL A 17 -4.18 -13.46 2.08
CA VAL A 17 -3.93 -13.81 0.68
C VAL A 17 -3.58 -15.29 0.60
N LYS A 18 -4.05 -15.94 -0.46
CA LYS A 18 -3.65 -17.28 -0.87
C LYS A 18 -3.40 -17.22 -2.37
N GLY A 19 -2.14 -17.23 -2.77
CA GLY A 19 -1.74 -17.26 -4.17
C GLY A 19 -0.93 -18.51 -4.51
N ASP A 20 -0.44 -18.55 -5.74
CA ASP A 20 0.25 -19.63 -6.43
C ASP A 20 1.79 -19.53 -6.31
N LEU A 21 2.27 -19.51 -5.07
CA LEU A 21 3.70 -19.34 -4.73
C LEU A 21 4.61 -20.47 -5.27
N GLU A 22 4.03 -21.58 -5.71
CA GLU A 22 4.74 -22.65 -6.40
C GLU A 22 5.19 -22.27 -7.83
N VAL A 23 4.58 -21.25 -8.42
CA VAL A 23 5.00 -20.67 -9.71
C VAL A 23 6.07 -19.62 -9.44
N ASP A 24 5.67 -18.52 -8.80
CA ASP A 24 6.53 -17.47 -8.24
C ASP A 24 5.72 -16.54 -7.30
N GLU A 25 6.35 -15.51 -6.76
CA GLU A 25 5.70 -14.49 -5.93
C GLU A 25 4.94 -13.40 -6.73
N HIS A 26 5.11 -13.34 -8.06
CA HIS A 26 4.69 -12.22 -8.89
C HIS A 26 3.18 -11.99 -8.80
N HIS A 27 2.38 -13.00 -9.13
CA HIS A 27 0.92 -12.89 -9.13
C HIS A 27 0.39 -12.59 -7.73
N THR A 28 0.94 -13.25 -6.71
CA THR A 28 0.53 -13.04 -5.32
C THR A 28 0.76 -11.58 -4.89
N ILE A 29 1.90 -10.99 -5.24
CA ILE A 29 2.23 -9.60 -4.90
C ILE A 29 1.38 -8.62 -5.73
N GLU A 30 1.25 -8.85 -7.04
CA GLU A 30 0.47 -8.00 -7.95
C GLU A 30 -1.00 -7.93 -7.53
N ASP A 31 -1.65 -9.08 -7.36
CA ASP A 31 -3.07 -9.16 -6.99
C ASP A 31 -3.32 -8.56 -5.60
N THR A 32 -2.38 -8.74 -4.66
CA THR A 32 -2.42 -8.10 -3.35
C THR A 32 -2.40 -6.57 -3.47
N ALA A 33 -1.52 -6.03 -4.33
CA ALA A 33 -1.39 -4.59 -4.53
C ALA A 33 -2.61 -4.01 -5.27
N LEU A 34 -3.17 -4.73 -6.25
CA LEU A 34 -4.40 -4.35 -6.94
C LEU A 34 -5.58 -4.25 -5.96
N ALA A 35 -5.79 -5.28 -5.13
CA ALA A 35 -6.84 -5.29 -4.13
C ALA A 35 -6.66 -4.18 -3.08
N LEU A 36 -5.42 -3.90 -2.68
CA LEU A 36 -5.10 -2.80 -1.78
C LEU A 36 -5.43 -1.43 -2.41
N GLY A 37 -5.05 -1.22 -3.67
CA GLY A 37 -5.34 0.01 -4.42
C GLY A 37 -6.85 0.29 -4.53
N GLU A 38 -7.64 -0.74 -4.84
CA GLU A 38 -9.10 -0.62 -4.84
C GLU A 38 -9.67 -0.25 -3.46
N ALA A 39 -9.12 -0.82 -2.38
CA ALA A 39 -9.56 -0.51 -1.03
C ALA A 39 -9.29 0.98 -0.70
N PHE A 40 -8.11 1.50 -1.06
CA PHE A 40 -7.79 2.92 -0.91
C PHE A 40 -8.69 3.82 -1.74
N GLU A 41 -9.00 3.46 -2.99
CA GLU A 41 -9.91 4.23 -3.83
C GLU A 41 -11.31 4.32 -3.21
N LYS A 42 -11.84 3.19 -2.72
CA LYS A 42 -13.15 3.14 -2.03
C LYS A 42 -13.16 4.03 -0.79
N CYS A 43 -12.06 4.05 -0.02
CA CYS A 43 -11.91 4.92 1.16
C CYS A 43 -11.71 6.40 0.84
N THR A 44 -11.21 6.75 -0.35
CA THR A 44 -10.82 8.13 -0.72
C THR A 44 -11.72 8.73 -1.80
N THR A 45 -12.93 8.21 -2.01
CA THR A 45 -13.82 8.49 -3.16
C THR A 45 -13.96 9.97 -3.56
N ASP A 46 -14.62 10.79 -2.74
CA ASP A 46 -15.00 12.17 -3.11
C ASP A 46 -13.79 13.13 -3.18
N LYS A 47 -12.68 12.78 -2.52
CA LYS A 47 -11.41 13.52 -2.47
C LYS A 47 -11.48 14.99 -2.02
N ARG A 48 -12.68 15.54 -1.81
CA ARG A 48 -12.93 16.91 -1.31
C ARG A 48 -12.45 17.03 0.13
N GLY A 49 -11.70 18.10 0.42
CA GLY A 49 -11.16 18.37 1.75
C GLY A 49 -9.90 17.58 2.11
N LEU A 50 -9.39 16.70 1.22
CA LEU A 50 -8.10 16.06 1.42
C LEU A 50 -6.95 17.02 1.10
N MET A 51 -5.81 16.82 1.76
CA MET A 51 -4.58 17.59 1.52
C MET A 51 -4.05 17.41 0.08
N ARG A 52 -4.44 16.34 -0.61
CA ARG A 52 -4.16 15.98 -2.03
C ARG A 52 -2.68 15.69 -2.36
N TYR A 53 -1.75 16.38 -1.72
CA TYR A 53 -0.32 16.20 -1.87
C TYR A 53 0.28 15.52 -0.62
N GLY A 54 1.31 14.71 -0.83
CA GLY A 54 2.03 13.98 0.23
C GLY A 54 3.49 14.38 0.33
N PHE A 55 4.20 13.75 1.26
CA PHE A 55 5.64 13.88 1.46
C PHE A 55 6.27 12.48 1.59
N SER A 56 7.58 12.37 1.38
CA SER A 56 8.34 11.13 1.59
C SER A 56 9.35 11.29 2.72
N LEU A 57 9.83 10.16 3.25
CA LEU A 57 10.82 10.09 4.31
C LEU A 57 12.05 9.31 3.81
N PRO A 58 13.28 9.75 4.12
CA PRO A 58 14.50 8.98 3.83
C PRO A 58 14.69 7.83 4.83
N MET A 59 15.59 6.90 4.50
CA MET A 59 16.04 5.84 5.40
C MET A 59 17.56 5.74 5.34
N ASP A 60 18.22 6.02 6.47
CA ASP A 60 19.68 6.06 6.60
C ASP A 60 20.34 6.96 5.52
N ASP A 61 21.20 6.38 4.68
CA ASP A 61 21.85 7.06 3.55
C ASP A 61 21.02 7.05 2.25
N ALA A 62 19.88 6.35 2.23
CA ALA A 62 19.02 6.21 1.06
C ALA A 62 17.85 7.21 1.05
N LEU A 63 17.57 7.77 -0.13
CA LEU A 63 16.42 8.63 -0.41
C LEU A 63 15.60 8.05 -1.56
N ALA A 64 14.29 7.86 -1.33
CA ALA A 64 13.31 7.50 -2.35
C ALA A 64 12.24 8.60 -2.45
N GLN A 65 11.86 8.97 -3.68
CA GLN A 65 10.85 9.99 -3.98
C GLN A 65 9.92 9.53 -5.10
#